data_AF-A0A9N9N348-F1
#
_entry.id   AF-A0A9N9N348-F1
#
_cell.length_a   1.000
_cell.length_b   1.000
_cell.length_c   1.000
_cell.angle_alpha   90.00
_cell.angle_beta   90.00
_cell.angle_gamma   90.00
#
_symmetry.space_group_name_H-M   'P 1'
#
loop_
_entity.id
_entity.type
_entity.pdbx_description
1 polymer ?
#
loop_
_entity_poly.entity_id
_entity_poly.type
_entity_poly.pdbx_seq_one_letter_code
_entity_poly.pdbx_strand_id
1 'polypeptide(L)'
;MEASQVGLAITQSISLTGVFQWGMRQSAEMENQMTSVERVVEYAKLPQEPALRSDPQKKPPSDWPTEGAINFDNLSLKYAPEGNYVLHKLQINIMPQEKIGIVGRTGAGKSSIIQALFRLAYLEGNIYIDGINIMTIGLHDLREKLSIIPQEPVLFSGTMRKNLDPFDEYPDEVLLRALENVELQSDEDEAALVNSTALREFRISRIFLI
;
A
#
# COMPACT_ATOMS: atom_id res chain seq x y z
N MET A 1 -8.22 -33.00 -68.50
CA MET A 1 -8.95 -32.56 -67.29
C MET A 1 -10.40 -32.41 -67.67
N GLU A 2 -11.31 -33.02 -66.92
CA GLU A 2 -12.75 -32.82 -67.17
C GLU A 2 -13.18 -31.42 -66.72
N ALA A 3 -14.15 -30.82 -67.41
CA ALA A 3 -14.66 -29.48 -67.09
C ALA A 3 -15.11 -29.35 -65.62
N SER A 4 -15.59 -30.45 -65.01
CA SER A 4 -15.96 -30.50 -63.60
C SER A 4 -14.78 -30.27 -62.64
N GLN A 5 -13.57 -30.73 -62.97
CA GLN A 5 -12.39 -30.58 -62.12
C GLN A 5 -11.86 -29.14 -62.16
N VAL A 6 -11.95 -28.50 -63.33
CA VAL A 6 -11.55 -27.08 -63.51
C VAL A 6 -12.47 -26.16 -62.74
N GLY A 7 -13.79 -26.39 -62.79
CA GLY A 7 -14.76 -25.63 -62.00
C GLY A 7 -14.52 -25.76 -60.49
N LEU A 8 -14.28 -26.98 -60.00
CA LEU A 8 -13.94 -27.22 -58.60
C LEU A 8 -12.66 -26.49 -58.18
N ALA A 9 -11.60 -26.54 -58.98
CA ALA A 9 -10.34 -25.86 -58.70
C ALA A 9 -10.48 -24.33 -58.61
N ILE A 10 -11.29 -23.72 -59.47
CA ILE A 10 -11.58 -22.28 -59.45
C ILE A 10 -12.36 -21.90 -58.19
N THR A 11 -13.43 -22.63 -57.87
CA THR A 11 -14.23 -22.37 -56.65
C THR A 11 -13.39 -22.51 -55.39
N GLN A 12 -12.53 -23.54 -55.32
CA GLN A 12 -11.62 -23.72 -54.20
C GLN A 12 -10.57 -22.61 -54.12
N SER A 13 -10.04 -22.15 -55.26
CA SER A 13 -9.09 -21.04 -55.29
C SER A 13 -9.69 -19.74 -54.74
N ILE A 14 -10.92 -19.40 -55.16
CA ILE A 14 -11.65 -18.22 -54.67
C ILE A 14 -11.93 -18.34 -53.17
N SER A 15 -12.37 -19.52 -52.70
CA SER A 15 -12.63 -19.76 -51.28
C SER A 15 -11.36 -19.62 -50.43
N LEU A 16 -10.23 -20.14 -50.92
CA LEU A 16 -8.94 -20.04 -50.26
C LEU A 16 -8.45 -18.58 -50.15
N THR A 17 -8.66 -17.75 -51.19
CA THR A 17 -8.37 -16.31 -51.13
C THR A 17 -9.15 -15.62 -50.01
N GLY A 18 -10.44 -15.96 -49.84
CA GLY A 18 -11.29 -15.40 -48.78
C GLY A 18 -10.80 -15.77 -47.38
N VAL A 19 -10.47 -17.05 -47.15
CA VAL A 19 -9.92 -17.54 -45.88
C VAL A 19 -8.58 -16.86 -45.57
N PHE A 20 -7.72 -16.68 -46.57
CA PHE A 20 -6.44 -16.01 -46.40
C PHE A 20 -6.60 -14.54 -45.99
N GLN A 21 -7.50 -13.80 -46.64
CA GLN A 21 -7.78 -12.41 -46.27
C GLN A 21 -8.33 -12.31 -44.84
N TRP A 22 -9.24 -13.20 -44.45
CA TRP A 22 -9.77 -13.26 -43.09
C TRP A 22 -8.66 -13.58 -42.07
N GLY A 23 -7.82 -14.57 -42.36
CA GLY A 23 -6.68 -14.96 -41.52
C GLY A 23 -5.70 -13.81 -41.31
N MET A 24 -5.37 -13.06 -42.37
CA MET A 24 -4.50 -11.88 -42.23
C MET A 24 -5.11 -10.81 -41.32
N ARG A 25 -6.42 -10.55 -41.46
CA ARG A 25 -7.12 -9.61 -40.57
C ARG A 25 -7.10 -10.09 -39.12
N GLN A 26 -7.35 -11.37 -38.88
CA GLN A 26 -7.33 -11.96 -37.53
C GLN A 26 -5.93 -11.91 -36.91
N SER A 27 -4.87 -12.13 -37.70
CA SER A 27 -3.49 -12.00 -37.21
C SER A 27 -3.19 -10.57 -36.75
N ALA A 28 -3.56 -9.57 -37.55
CA ALA A 28 -3.37 -8.16 -37.20
C ALA A 28 -4.20 -7.75 -35.97
N GLU A 29 -5.42 -8.28 -35.83
CA GLU A 29 -6.26 -8.06 -34.66
C GLU A 29 -5.65 -8.68 -33.39
N MET A 30 -5.11 -9.90 -33.49
CA MET A 30 -4.39 -10.56 -32.39
C MET A 30 -3.17 -9.75 -31.95
N GLU A 31 -2.36 -9.24 -32.87
CA GLU A 31 -1.21 -8.40 -32.55
C GLU A 31 -1.62 -7.14 -31.77
N ASN A 32 -2.69 -6.47 -32.22
CA ASN A 32 -3.24 -5.32 -31.51
C ASN A 32 -3.72 -5.67 -30.09
N GLN A 33 -4.34 -6.86 -29.91
CA GLN A 33 -4.76 -7.34 -28.60
C GLN A 33 -3.56 -7.68 -27.70
N MET A 34 -2.47 -8.20 -28.27
CA MET A 34 -1.26 -8.56 -27.52
C MET A 34 -0.55 -7.36 -26.88
N THR A 35 -0.71 -6.14 -27.42
CA THR A 35 -0.22 -4.91 -26.75
C THR A 35 -0.82 -4.73 -25.35
N SER A 36 -2.05 -5.17 -25.11
CA SER A 36 -2.65 -5.11 -23.77
C SER A 36 -1.99 -6.10 -22.79
N VAL A 37 -1.62 -7.28 -23.27
CA VAL A 37 -0.93 -8.31 -22.48
C VAL A 37 0.48 -7.85 -22.13
N GLU A 38 1.18 -7.21 -23.08
CA GLU A 38 2.51 -6.64 -22.86
C GLU A 38 2.52 -5.66 -21.68
N ARG A 39 1.53 -4.77 -21.58
CA ARG A 39 1.38 -3.84 -20.45
C ARG A 39 1.19 -4.54 -19.11
N VAL A 40 0.38 -5.61 -19.07
CA VAL A 40 0.18 -6.38 -17.83
C VAL A 40 1.49 -7.06 -17.41
N VAL A 41 2.24 -7.61 -18.37
CA VAL A 41 3.54 -8.23 -18.13
C VAL A 41 4.59 -7.21 -17.67
N GLU A 42 4.52 -5.97 -18.17
CA GLU A 42 5.38 -4.87 -17.72
C GLU A 42 5.19 -4.59 -16.22
N TYR A 43 3.94 -4.44 -15.76
CA TYR A 43 3.65 -4.23 -14.34
C TYR A 43 4.11 -5.38 -13.44
N ALA A 44 4.04 -6.62 -13.94
CA ALA A 44 4.48 -7.79 -13.20
C ALA A 44 6.00 -7.85 -12.98
N LYS A 45 6.78 -7.08 -13.75
CA LYS A 45 8.26 -7.05 -13.69
C LYS A 45 8.81 -5.85 -12.94
N LEU A 46 7.95 -4.99 -12.39
CA LEU A 46 8.40 -3.82 -11.64
C LEU A 46 9.21 -4.24 -10.41
N PRO A 47 10.22 -3.43 -10.01
CA PRO A 47 10.95 -3.66 -8.77
C PRO A 47 9.99 -3.73 -7.58
N GLN A 48 10.07 -4.81 -6.82
CA GLN A 48 9.26 -5.00 -5.62
C GLN A 48 9.88 -4.28 -4.43
N GLU A 49 9.03 -3.90 -3.48
CA GLU A 49 9.47 -3.45 -2.16
C GLU A 49 10.27 -4.56 -1.44
N PRO A 50 11.07 -4.21 -0.41
CA PRO A 50 11.72 -5.19 0.45
C PRO A 50 10.77 -6.27 0.99
N ALA A 51 11.34 -7.41 1.38
CA ALA A 51 10.58 -8.56 1.86
C ALA A 51 9.52 -8.17 2.90
N LEU A 52 8.31 -8.67 2.69
CA LEU A 52 7.16 -8.38 3.53
C LEU A 52 7.27 -9.04 4.91
N ARG A 53 7.77 -10.27 4.98
CA ARG A 53 7.98 -11.05 6.21
C ARG A 53 9.46 -11.32 6.39
N SER A 54 9.91 -11.30 7.64
CA SER A 54 11.29 -11.58 8.02
C SER A 54 11.64 -13.03 7.72
N ASP A 55 12.90 -13.28 7.36
CA ASP A 55 13.46 -14.63 7.43
C ASP A 55 13.28 -15.18 8.86
N PRO A 56 13.00 -16.48 9.04
CA PRO A 56 12.82 -17.07 10.37
C PRO A 56 13.99 -16.80 11.33
N GLN A 57 15.20 -16.63 10.81
CA GLN A 57 16.41 -16.35 11.60
C GLN A 57 16.55 -14.86 12.00
N LYS A 58 15.87 -13.94 11.33
CA LYS A 58 15.95 -12.49 11.55
C LYS A 58 14.66 -11.90 12.11
N LYS A 59 13.68 -12.76 12.40
CA LYS A 59 12.41 -12.33 12.96
C LYS A 59 12.63 -11.83 14.39
N PRO A 60 12.12 -10.64 14.74
CA PRO A 60 12.18 -10.18 16.12
C PRO A 60 11.34 -11.08 17.04
N PRO A 61 11.61 -11.08 18.36
CA PRO A 61 10.77 -11.73 19.35
C PRO A 61 9.30 -11.31 19.24
N SER A 62 8.37 -12.17 19.67
CA SER A 62 6.92 -11.90 19.54
C SER A 62 6.44 -10.68 20.34
N ASP A 63 7.14 -10.41 21.44
CA ASP A 63 6.94 -9.30 22.37
C ASP A 63 7.68 -8.02 21.96
N TRP A 64 8.43 -8.04 20.85
CA TRP A 64 9.04 -6.84 20.32
C TRP A 64 7.99 -5.93 19.64
N PRO A 65 8.12 -4.61 19.76
CA PRO A 65 9.05 -3.87 20.63
C PRO A 65 8.60 -3.88 22.10
N THR A 66 9.56 -3.97 23.02
CA THR A 66 9.33 -4.09 24.47
C THR A 66 9.38 -2.74 25.17
N GLU A 67 10.38 -1.92 24.86
CA GLU A 67 10.66 -0.63 25.51
C GLU A 67 10.35 0.56 24.61
N GLY A 68 10.49 0.38 23.29
CA GLY A 68 10.24 1.41 22.29
C GLY A 68 11.37 2.44 22.17
N ALA A 69 12.61 2.09 22.51
CA ALA A 69 13.77 2.93 22.25
C ALA A 69 14.05 3.01 20.75
N ILE A 70 14.30 4.22 20.21
CA ILE A 70 14.56 4.42 18.78
C ILE A 70 15.88 5.14 18.60
N ASN A 71 16.78 4.56 17.80
CA ASN A 71 18.06 5.17 17.46
C ASN A 71 18.23 5.30 15.95
N PHE A 72 18.42 6.53 15.48
CA PHE A 72 18.77 6.88 14.12
C PHE A 72 20.30 7.00 14.03
N ASP A 73 20.93 6.18 13.20
CA ASP A 73 22.37 6.18 12.97
C ASP A 73 22.70 6.61 11.54
N ASN A 74 23.14 7.86 11.40
CA ASN A 74 23.53 8.49 10.14
C ASN A 74 22.47 8.37 9.04
N LEU A 75 21.20 8.45 9.42
CA LEU A 75 20.09 8.22 8.50
C LEU A 75 19.99 9.35 7.47
N SER A 76 19.98 8.98 6.19
CA SER A 76 19.67 9.87 5.07
C SER A 76 18.49 9.31 4.28
N LEU A 77 17.62 10.20 3.80
CA LEU A 77 16.40 9.82 3.08
C LEU A 77 16.34 10.50 1.72
N LYS A 78 15.97 9.74 0.69
CA LYS A 78 15.64 10.22 -0.65
C LYS A 78 14.33 9.60 -1.13
N TYR A 79 13.53 10.37 -1.87
CA TYR A 79 12.23 9.91 -2.40
C TYR A 79 12.37 9.14 -3.71
N ALA A 80 13.46 9.35 -4.44
CA ALA A 80 13.79 8.65 -5.67
C ALA A 80 15.26 8.22 -5.63
N PRO A 81 15.64 7.13 -6.34
CA PRO A 81 17.03 6.65 -6.37
C PRO A 81 18.03 7.74 -6.79
N GLU A 82 17.67 8.51 -7.83
CA GLU A 82 18.44 9.63 -8.40
C GLU A 82 18.02 10.99 -7.82
N GLY A 83 17.24 10.99 -6.73
CA GLY A 83 16.74 12.20 -6.09
C GLY A 83 17.75 12.80 -5.11
N ASN A 84 17.55 14.08 -4.79
CA ASN A 84 18.29 14.73 -3.71
C ASN A 84 17.88 14.15 -2.34
N TYR A 85 18.85 14.07 -1.43
CA TYR A 85 18.56 13.77 -0.04
C TYR A 85 17.72 14.90 0.57
N VAL A 86 16.67 14.52 1.30
CA VAL A 86 15.80 15.43 2.06
C VAL A 86 16.19 15.43 3.53
N LEU A 87 16.65 14.29 4.05
CA LEU A 87 17.27 14.18 5.36
C LEU A 87 18.73 13.80 5.16
N HIS A 88 19.64 14.42 5.92
CA HIS A 88 21.08 14.24 5.78
C HIS A 88 21.68 13.78 7.11
N LYS A 89 22.21 12.55 7.14
CA LYS A 89 22.98 11.98 8.25
C LYS A 89 22.37 12.26 9.64
N LEU A 90 21.08 12.04 9.76
CA LEU A 90 20.33 12.25 10.99
C LEU A 90 20.85 11.30 12.08
N GLN A 91 21.21 11.86 13.23
CA GLN A 91 21.59 11.15 14.43
C GLN A 91 20.68 11.59 15.57
N ILE A 92 19.76 10.72 15.98
CA ILE A 92 18.78 10.98 17.04
C ILE A 92 18.65 9.72 17.87
N ASN A 93 18.70 9.87 19.19
CA ASN A 93 18.40 8.80 20.13
C ASN A 93 17.17 9.20 20.94
N ILE A 94 16.12 8.39 20.88
CA ILE A 94 14.86 8.54 21.62
C ILE A 94 14.84 7.45 22.68
N MET A 95 14.69 7.86 23.94
CA MET A 95 14.71 6.93 25.06
C MET A 95 13.37 6.15 25.15
N PRO A 96 13.36 4.97 25.80
CA PRO A 96 12.14 4.23 26.08
C PRO A 96 11.02 5.12 26.65
N GLN A 97 9.81 4.94 26.13
CA GLN A 97 8.59 5.62 26.61
C GLN A 97 8.64 7.16 26.60
N GLU A 98 9.57 7.75 25.85
CA GLU A 98 9.74 9.19 25.77
C GLU A 98 8.73 9.82 24.80
N LYS A 99 8.15 10.97 25.19
CA LYS A 99 7.25 11.76 24.33
C LYS A 99 8.05 12.86 23.63
N ILE A 100 8.21 12.74 22.32
CA ILE A 100 8.98 13.68 21.50
C ILE A 100 8.04 14.53 20.64
N GLY A 101 8.23 15.85 20.67
CA GLY A 101 7.60 16.78 19.73
C GLY A 101 8.57 17.19 18.62
N ILE A 102 8.18 17.00 17.36
CA ILE A 102 8.98 17.41 16.19
C ILE A 102 8.40 18.73 15.64
N VAL A 103 9.16 19.82 15.76
CA VAL A 103 8.75 21.14 15.28
C VAL A 103 9.63 21.62 14.12
N GLY A 104 9.07 22.45 13.24
CA GLY A 104 9.81 23.03 12.13
C GLY A 104 8.89 23.62 11.07
N ARG A 105 9.45 24.44 10.17
CA ARG A 105 8.70 25.03 9.05
C ARG A 105 8.10 23.94 8.13
N THR A 106 7.11 24.32 7.33
CA THR A 106 6.63 23.49 6.22
C THR A 106 7.78 23.15 5.28
N GLY A 107 7.91 21.89 4.88
CA GLY A 107 9.03 21.40 4.06
C GLY A 107 10.30 21.05 4.83
N ALA A 108 10.34 21.20 6.16
CA ALA A 108 11.54 20.87 6.96
C ALA A 108 11.82 19.36 7.12
N GLY A 109 11.07 18.48 6.44
CA GLY A 109 11.28 17.02 6.50
C GLY A 109 10.61 16.29 7.66
N LYS A 110 9.67 16.92 8.40
CA LYS A 110 8.92 16.29 9.50
C LYS A 110 8.22 15.00 9.07
N SER A 111 7.42 15.07 8.01
CA SER A 111 6.76 13.89 7.43
C SER A 111 7.75 12.88 6.87
N SER A 112 8.91 13.33 6.38
CA SER A 112 9.97 12.45 5.90
C SER A 112 10.56 11.58 7.02
N ILE A 113 10.69 12.10 8.25
CA ILE A 113 11.15 11.31 9.41
C ILE A 113 10.16 10.18 9.70
N ILE A 114 8.86 10.48 9.66
CA ILE A 114 7.81 9.49 9.87
C ILE A 114 7.87 8.42 8.75
N GLN A 115 8.01 8.83 7.50
CA GLN A 115 8.17 7.90 6.39
C GLN A 115 9.44 7.03 6.48
N ALA A 116 10.51 7.55 7.07
CA ALA A 116 11.71 6.75 7.33
C ALA A 116 11.46 5.63 8.35
N LEU A 117 10.74 5.91 9.43
CA LEU A 117 10.36 4.91 10.43
C LEU A 117 9.52 3.77 9.82
N PHE A 118 8.57 4.10 8.94
CA PHE A 118 7.74 3.13 8.24
C PHE A 118 8.41 2.49 7.00
N ARG A 119 9.66 2.88 6.70
CA ARG A 119 10.43 2.46 5.52
C ARG A 119 9.64 2.61 4.22
N LEU A 120 9.03 3.78 4.02
CA LEU A 120 8.22 4.14 2.84
C LEU A 120 9.02 4.89 1.76
N ALA A 121 10.31 5.12 2.00
CA ALA A 121 11.22 5.83 1.09
C ALA A 121 12.58 5.13 1.02
N TYR A 122 13.46 5.58 0.13
CA TYR A 122 14.83 5.07 0.06
C TYR A 122 15.66 5.64 1.21
N LEU A 123 16.23 4.74 2.01
CA LEU A 123 17.00 5.07 3.19
C LEU A 123 18.45 4.64 3.03
N GLU A 124 19.35 5.46 3.54
CA GLU A 124 20.76 5.14 3.74
C GLU A 124 21.12 5.37 5.21
N GLY A 125 21.97 4.53 5.79
CA GLY A 125 22.18 4.47 7.24
C GLY A 125 21.25 3.45 7.90
N ASN A 126 21.11 3.52 9.21
CA ASN A 126 20.39 2.52 10.00
C ASN A 126 19.40 3.15 10.97
N ILE A 127 18.31 2.44 11.25
CA ILE A 127 17.37 2.75 12.32
C ILE A 127 17.27 1.51 13.19
N TYR A 128 17.40 1.69 14.50
CA TYR A 128 17.28 0.62 15.49
C TYR A 128 16.07 0.89 16.36
N ILE A 129 15.28 -0.15 16.62
CA ILE A 129 14.21 -0.14 17.62
C ILE A 129 14.50 -1.24 18.63
N ASP A 130 14.65 -0.89 19.90
CA ASP A 130 15.10 -1.78 20.99
C ASP A 130 16.39 -2.55 20.63
N GLY A 131 17.32 -1.87 19.97
CA GLY A 131 18.60 -2.43 19.53
C GLY A 131 18.54 -3.31 18.27
N ILE A 132 17.36 -3.60 17.73
CA ILE A 132 17.20 -4.38 16.50
C ILE A 132 17.16 -3.44 15.29
N ASN A 133 18.01 -3.69 14.29
CA ASN A 133 18.03 -2.92 13.04
C ASN A 133 16.76 -3.23 12.22
N ILE A 134 15.90 -2.24 12.00
CA ILE A 134 14.65 -2.46 11.27
C ILE A 134 14.85 -2.70 9.77
N MET A 135 16.03 -2.42 9.23
CA MET A 135 16.37 -2.67 7.83
C MET A 135 16.48 -4.18 7.52
N THR A 136 16.72 -5.01 8.54
CA THR A 136 16.83 -6.48 8.39
C THR A 136 15.51 -7.22 8.63
N ILE A 137 14.49 -6.52 9.16
CA ILE A 137 13.16 -7.04 9.47
C ILE A 137 12.26 -6.90 8.23
N GLY A 138 11.31 -7.81 8.07
CA GLY A 138 10.24 -7.72 7.08
C GLY A 138 9.32 -6.52 7.33
N LEU A 139 8.80 -5.91 6.26
CA LEU A 139 8.01 -4.69 6.35
C LEU A 139 6.69 -4.86 7.13
N HIS A 140 6.01 -6.00 7.02
CA HIS A 140 4.79 -6.26 7.80
C HIS A 140 5.11 -6.45 9.29
N ASP A 141 6.13 -7.24 9.62
CA ASP A 141 6.52 -7.48 11.02
C ASP A 141 6.86 -6.15 11.73
N LEU A 142 7.43 -5.18 11.01
CA LEU A 142 7.68 -3.82 11.49
C LEU A 142 6.39 -2.99 11.59
N ARG A 143 5.62 -2.89 10.49
CA ARG A 143 4.48 -1.98 10.37
C ARG A 143 3.28 -2.41 11.23
N GLU A 144 3.14 -3.69 11.55
CA GLU A 144 2.13 -4.20 12.49
C GLU A 144 2.37 -3.71 13.93
N LYS A 145 3.60 -3.28 14.27
CA LYS A 145 3.98 -2.81 15.60
C LYS A 145 4.04 -1.29 15.72
N LEU A 146 3.80 -0.56 14.63
CA LEU A 146 3.81 0.90 14.59
C LEU A 146 2.41 1.42 14.27
N SER A 147 2.02 2.53 14.89
CA SER A 147 0.75 3.22 14.61
C SER A 147 1.02 4.64 14.13
N ILE A 148 0.21 5.10 13.19
CA ILE A 148 0.30 6.44 12.61
C ILE A 148 -1.10 6.99 12.37
N ILE A 149 -1.26 8.29 12.61
CA ILE A 149 -2.43 9.05 12.18
C ILE A 149 -2.00 9.87 10.97
N PRO A 150 -2.56 9.63 9.77
CA PRO A 150 -2.19 10.39 8.57
C PRO A 150 -2.65 11.84 8.69
N GLN A 151 -1.96 12.76 7.99
CA GLN A 151 -2.31 14.19 7.97
C GLN A 151 -3.68 14.43 7.32
N GLU A 152 -4.01 13.64 6.31
CA GLU A 152 -5.31 13.66 5.64
C GLU A 152 -6.07 12.37 6.03
N PRO A 153 -7.22 12.46 6.72
CA PRO A 153 -8.00 11.28 7.07
C PRO A 153 -8.63 10.69 5.81
N VAL A 154 -8.49 9.36 5.64
CA VAL A 154 -9.08 8.61 4.54
C VAL A 154 -10.04 7.58 5.10
N LEU A 155 -11.27 7.56 4.61
CA LEU A 155 -12.25 6.51 4.88
C LEU A 155 -12.54 5.74 3.60
N PHE A 156 -12.60 4.42 3.72
CA PHE A 156 -13.00 3.52 2.66
C PHE A 156 -14.52 3.40 2.60
N SER A 157 -15.05 3.20 1.40
CA SER A 157 -16.48 2.89 1.22
C SER A 157 -16.82 1.57 1.92
N GLY A 158 -17.72 1.63 2.89
CA GLY A 158 -18.09 0.50 3.73
C GLY A 158 -18.76 0.92 5.03
N THR A 159 -18.83 0.00 5.98
CA THR A 159 -19.33 0.27 7.33
C THR A 159 -18.27 0.97 8.18
N MET A 160 -18.69 1.66 9.24
CA MET A 160 -17.75 2.17 10.26
C MET A 160 -16.93 1.04 10.86
N ARG A 161 -17.57 -0.10 11.17
CA ARG A 161 -16.89 -1.31 11.65
C ARG A 161 -15.71 -1.69 10.76
N LYS A 162 -15.93 -1.80 9.44
CA LYS A 162 -14.90 -2.21 8.48
C LYS A 162 -13.77 -1.18 8.33
N ASN A 163 -14.05 0.10 8.58
CA ASN A 163 -13.02 1.13 8.60
C ASN A 163 -12.19 1.12 9.89
N LEU A 164 -12.79 0.72 11.02
CA LEU A 164 -12.11 0.60 12.33
C LEU A 164 -11.32 -0.70 12.45
N ASP A 165 -11.90 -1.81 12.00
CA ASP A 165 -11.32 -3.14 12.06
C ASP A 165 -11.60 -3.88 10.73
N PRO A 166 -10.72 -3.74 9.73
CA PRO A 166 -10.89 -4.38 8.43
C PRO A 166 -10.66 -5.90 8.45
N PHE A 167 -10.09 -6.44 9.53
CA PHE A 167 -9.74 -7.85 9.67
C PHE A 167 -10.64 -8.62 10.65
N ASP A 168 -11.61 -7.94 11.26
CA ASP A 168 -12.51 -8.48 12.28
C ASP A 168 -11.74 -9.18 13.44
N GLU A 169 -10.65 -8.55 13.88
CA GLU A 169 -9.79 -9.03 14.97
C GLU A 169 -10.39 -8.76 16.36
N TYR A 170 -11.23 -7.74 16.51
CA TYR A 170 -11.73 -7.27 17.79
C TYR A 170 -13.27 -7.35 17.90
N PRO A 171 -13.79 -7.66 19.12
CA PRO A 171 -15.23 -7.66 19.36
C PRO A 171 -15.79 -6.23 19.43
N ASP A 172 -17.08 -6.10 19.11
CA ASP A 172 -17.82 -4.82 19.02
C ASP A 172 -17.68 -3.98 20.28
N GLU A 173 -17.71 -4.62 21.45
CA GLU A 173 -17.57 -3.93 22.74
C GLU A 173 -16.26 -3.15 22.87
N VAL A 174 -15.16 -3.67 22.30
CA VAL A 174 -13.85 -3.01 22.33
C VAL A 174 -13.85 -1.82 21.38
N LEU A 175 -14.45 -1.97 20.21
CA LEU A 175 -14.57 -0.89 19.22
C LEU A 175 -15.45 0.24 19.74
N LEU A 176 -16.58 -0.08 20.39
CA LEU A 176 -17.48 0.89 21.01
C LEU A 176 -16.79 1.68 22.12
N ARG A 177 -16.06 1.00 23.02
CA ARG A 177 -15.25 1.67 24.06
C ARG A 177 -14.18 2.57 23.45
N ALA A 178 -13.55 2.16 22.35
CA ALA A 178 -12.59 3.01 21.66
C ALA A 178 -13.25 4.28 21.10
N LEU A 179 -14.46 4.18 20.54
CA LEU A 179 -15.25 5.32 20.07
C LEU A 179 -15.70 6.26 21.20
N GLU A 180 -16.04 5.72 22.36
CA GLU A 180 -16.35 6.50 23.58
C GLU A 180 -15.15 7.37 23.99
N ASN A 181 -13.96 6.77 24.03
CA ASN A 181 -12.75 7.46 24.46
C ASN A 181 -12.33 8.61 23.54
N VAL A 182 -12.73 8.57 22.27
CA VAL A 182 -12.44 9.63 21.29
C VAL A 182 -13.61 10.59 21.09
N GLU A 183 -14.62 10.54 21.97
CA GLU A 183 -15.81 11.39 21.97
C GLU A 183 -16.58 11.37 20.63
N LEU A 184 -16.53 10.24 19.91
CA LEU A 184 -17.25 10.05 18.66
C LEU A 184 -18.63 9.42 18.84
N GLN A 185 -19.11 9.27 20.08
CA GLN A 185 -20.51 8.92 20.35
C GLN A 185 -21.35 10.20 20.43
N SER A 186 -22.19 10.42 19.42
CA SER A 186 -23.36 11.30 19.51
C SER A 186 -24.63 10.47 19.74
N ASP A 187 -25.66 11.07 20.34
CA ASP A 187 -26.96 10.42 20.64
C ASP A 187 -27.65 9.79 19.40
N GLU A 188 -27.17 10.07 18.18
CA GLU A 188 -27.67 9.51 16.92
C GLU A 188 -26.91 8.24 16.45
N ASP A 189 -25.74 7.93 17.02
CA ASP A 189 -24.84 6.86 16.56
C ASP A 189 -25.27 5.45 17.00
N GLU A 190 -26.04 5.35 18.09
CA GLU A 190 -26.62 4.09 18.58
C GLU A 190 -27.55 3.46 17.52
N ALA A 191 -28.24 4.29 16.72
CA ALA A 191 -29.15 3.82 15.67
C ALA A 191 -28.44 3.51 14.35
N ALA A 192 -27.31 4.18 14.05
CA ALA A 192 -26.58 4.02 12.80
C ALA A 192 -25.67 2.77 12.78
N LEU A 193 -25.20 2.31 13.94
CA LEU A 193 -24.46 1.05 14.06
C LEU A 193 -25.37 -0.18 13.91
N VAL A 194 -26.66 -0.04 14.25
CA VAL A 194 -27.66 -1.12 14.12
C VAL A 194 -28.28 -1.17 12.71
N ASN A 195 -28.37 -0.05 11.99
CA ASN A 195 -28.92 0.01 10.63
C ASN A 195 -27.84 0.23 9.57
N SER A 196 -27.55 -0.83 8.81
CA SER A 196 -26.53 -0.93 7.76
C SER A 196 -26.71 -0.02 6.52
N THR A 197 -27.37 1.14 6.63
CA THR A 197 -27.73 1.99 5.47
C THR A 197 -27.56 3.50 5.71
N ALA A 198 -27.17 3.96 6.90
CA ALA A 198 -27.23 5.37 7.26
C ALA A 198 -25.94 6.20 7.06
N LEU A 199 -24.94 5.72 6.32
CA LEU A 199 -23.64 6.43 6.21
C LEU A 199 -23.42 7.16 4.87
N ARG A 200 -24.48 7.70 4.27
CA ARG A 200 -24.31 8.54 3.06
C ARG A 200 -23.81 9.97 3.34
N GLU A 201 -23.83 10.44 4.59
CA GLU A 201 -23.46 11.84 4.90
C GLU A 201 -22.65 12.01 6.20
N PHE A 202 -21.66 11.15 6.45
CA PHE A 202 -20.69 11.45 7.52
C PHE A 202 -19.71 12.54 7.07
N ARG A 203 -20.04 13.80 7.38
CA ARG A 203 -19.13 14.95 7.21
C ARG A 203 -18.22 15.06 8.43
N ILE A 204 -17.04 14.45 8.33
CA ILE A 204 -15.93 14.62 9.30
C ILE A 204 -15.36 16.04 9.15
N SER A 205 -16.08 17.03 9.69
CA SER A 205 -15.67 18.45 9.68
C SER A 205 -14.98 18.87 10.98
N ARG A 206 -14.93 17.96 11.96
CA ARG A 206 -14.38 18.20 13.30
C ARG A 206 -13.52 17.02 13.74
N ILE A 207 -12.36 16.90 13.11
CA ILE A 207 -11.22 16.28 13.77
C ILE A 207 -10.19 17.39 13.92
N PHE A 208 -10.23 18.08 15.06
CA PHE A 208 -9.09 18.86 15.52
C PHE A 208 -8.18 17.87 16.24
N LEU A 209 -7.06 17.53 15.63
CA LEU A 209 -6.03 16.67 16.22
C LEU A 209 -4.80 17.54 16.44
N ILE A 210 -4.43 17.69 17.71
CA ILE A 210 -3.17 18.33 18.17
C ILE A 210 -2.00 17.42 17.82
#